data_AF-A0A3C0B485-F1
#
_entry.id   AF-A0A3C0B485-F1
#
_cell.length_a   1.000
_cell.length_b   1.000
_cell.length_c   1.000
_cell.angle_alpha   90.00
_cell.angle_beta   90.00
_cell.angle_gamma   90.00
#
_symmetry.space_group_name_H-M   'P 1'
#
loop_
_entity.id
_entity.type
_entity.pdbx_description
1 polymer ?
#
loop_
_entity_poly.entity_id
_entity_poly.type
_entity_poly.pdbx_seq_one_letter_code
_entity_poly.pdbx_strand_id
1 'polypeptide(L)'
;AEVCVHHLWFSDEDYKTLGSRIKWNPAIKSGSDRKALIQALKAGKLDVVATDHAPHTLQEKSNPYFSCPSGGPLVQHSLSAMLEMVKQGKFSREMVVDKMCHAPARIFGLERRGYLRENYHADMVLIDPEASWKVTPENILYKCGWSP
;
A
#
# COMPACT_ATOMS: atom_id res chain seq x y z
N ALA A 1 7.05 -13.55 -5.13
CA ALA A 1 7.36 -12.60 -4.04
C ALA A 1 6.40 -11.41 -4.08
N GLU A 2 6.03 -10.90 -2.91
CA GLU A 2 5.10 -9.78 -2.74
C GLU A 2 5.84 -8.61 -2.04
N VAL A 3 5.37 -7.38 -2.26
CA VAL A 3 5.79 -6.21 -1.50
C VAL A 3 4.58 -5.38 -1.09
N CYS A 4 4.59 -4.85 0.13
CA CYS A 4 3.53 -4.01 0.63
C CYS A 4 3.78 -2.52 0.35
N VAL A 5 2.71 -1.76 0.09
CA VAL A 5 2.79 -0.32 -0.24
C VAL A 5 3.56 0.48 0.81
N HIS A 6 3.43 0.15 2.10
CA HIS A 6 4.15 0.86 3.16
C HIS A 6 5.68 0.71 3.05
N HIS A 7 6.22 -0.41 2.53
CA HIS A 7 7.65 -0.57 2.27
C HIS A 7 8.14 0.16 0.99
N LEU A 8 7.22 0.48 0.07
CA LEU A 8 7.51 1.30 -1.11
C LEU A 8 7.41 2.80 -0.80
N TRP A 9 6.61 3.16 0.20
CA TRP A 9 6.29 4.53 0.56
C TRP A 9 7.21 5.09 1.65
N PHE A 10 7.31 4.40 2.80
CA PHE A 10 8.07 4.87 3.96
C PHE A 10 9.51 4.35 3.98
N SER A 11 10.37 5.07 4.71
CA SER A 11 11.71 4.65 5.14
C SER A 11 11.91 4.94 6.63
N ASP A 12 13.02 4.47 7.21
CA ASP A 12 13.38 4.67 8.60
C ASP A 12 13.49 6.15 9.02
N GLU A 13 13.78 7.03 8.06
CA GLU A 13 13.72 8.49 8.23
C GLU A 13 12.35 8.97 8.74
N ASP A 14 11.26 8.29 8.36
CA ASP A 14 9.88 8.65 8.73
C ASP A 14 9.52 8.27 10.18
N TYR A 15 10.33 7.44 10.86
CA TYR A 15 10.07 7.13 12.27
C TYR A 15 10.17 8.36 13.16
N LYS A 16 10.93 9.38 12.75
CA LYS A 16 11.08 10.64 13.50
C LYS A 16 9.75 11.40 13.64
N THR A 17 8.87 11.30 12.64
CA THR A 17 7.60 12.03 12.59
C THR A 17 6.41 11.13 12.90
N LEU A 18 6.43 9.86 12.47
CA LEU A 18 5.31 8.95 12.58
C LEU A 18 5.44 7.94 13.72
N GLY A 19 6.66 7.71 14.23
CA GLY A 19 6.92 6.83 15.36
C GLY A 19 6.29 5.45 15.20
N SER A 20 5.56 4.99 16.20
CA SER A 20 4.90 3.69 16.21
C SER A 20 3.81 3.52 15.15
N ARG A 21 3.30 4.61 14.56
CA ARG A 21 2.27 4.56 13.51
C ARG A 21 2.78 3.87 12.24
N ILE A 22 4.10 3.81 12.04
CA ILE A 22 4.76 3.03 10.98
C ILE A 22 5.54 1.82 11.48
N LYS A 23 5.26 1.34 12.70
CA LYS A 23 5.75 0.05 13.18
C LYS A 23 4.99 -1.10 12.50
N TRP A 24 5.65 -1.81 11.61
CA TRP A 24 5.18 -3.02 10.92
C TRP A 24 6.15 -4.20 11.10
N ASN A 25 5.68 -5.40 10.80
CA ASN A 25 6.51 -6.59 10.63
C ASN A 25 6.27 -7.13 9.21
N PRO A 26 7.28 -7.20 8.32
CA PRO A 26 8.66 -6.72 8.51
C PRO A 26 8.75 -5.21 8.73
N ALA A 27 9.73 -4.77 9.53
CA ALA A 27 9.95 -3.34 9.81
C ALA A 27 10.28 -2.55 8.53
N ILE A 28 9.80 -1.30 8.48
CA ILE A 28 10.28 -0.28 7.54
C ILE A 28 11.80 -0.11 7.75
N LYS A 29 12.57 -0.16 6.67
CA LYS A 29 14.04 -0.10 6.68
C LYS A 29 14.56 1.18 6.03
N SER A 30 15.81 1.18 5.63
CA SER A 30 16.50 2.35 5.09
C SER A 30 15.89 2.88 3.79
N GLY A 31 16.16 4.14 3.49
CA GLY A 31 15.85 4.74 2.20
C GLY A 31 16.47 3.98 1.01
N SER A 32 17.61 3.30 1.19
CA SER A 32 18.21 2.45 0.15
C SER A 32 17.45 1.15 -0.06
N ASP A 33 16.91 0.54 1.00
CA ASP A 33 16.06 -0.65 0.88
C ASP A 33 14.77 -0.32 0.13
N ARG A 34 14.12 0.81 0.46
CA ARG A 34 12.94 1.30 -0.28
C ARG A 34 13.26 1.48 -1.76
N LYS A 35 14.39 2.12 -2.09
CA LYS A 35 14.83 2.30 -3.48
C LYS A 35 15.07 0.95 -4.16
N ALA A 36 15.69 -0.01 -3.48
CA ALA A 36 15.93 -1.35 -4.02
C ALA A 36 14.62 -2.10 -4.30
N LEU A 37 13.62 -2.00 -3.41
CA LEU A 37 12.29 -2.58 -3.63
C LEU A 37 11.58 -1.97 -4.84
N ILE A 38 11.64 -0.63 -5.00
CA ILE A 38 11.12 0.06 -6.19
C ILE A 38 11.79 -0.47 -7.47
N GLN A 39 13.11 -0.62 -7.48
CA GLN A 39 13.83 -1.15 -8.64
C GLN A 39 13.52 -2.64 -8.89
N ALA A 40 13.41 -3.44 -7.84
CA ALA A 40 13.04 -4.85 -7.95
C ALA A 40 11.63 -5.04 -8.52
N LEU A 41 10.68 -4.19 -8.12
CA LEU A 41 9.33 -4.19 -8.67
C LEU A 41 9.33 -3.83 -10.16
N LYS A 42 10.08 -2.78 -10.54
CA LYS A 42 10.27 -2.39 -11.95
C LYS A 42 10.90 -3.48 -12.81
N ALA A 43 11.89 -4.17 -12.25
CA ALA A 43 12.59 -5.26 -12.92
C ALA A 43 11.81 -6.57 -12.92
N GLY A 44 10.57 -6.60 -12.42
CA GLY A 44 9.73 -7.80 -12.38
C GLY A 44 10.19 -8.86 -11.39
N LYS A 45 11.09 -8.55 -10.45
CA LYS A 45 11.54 -9.46 -9.39
C LYS A 45 10.52 -9.62 -8.25
N LEU A 46 9.60 -8.68 -8.14
CA LEU A 46 8.46 -8.72 -7.22
C LEU A 46 7.19 -8.86 -8.06
N ASP A 47 6.37 -9.85 -7.73
CA ASP A 47 5.27 -10.27 -8.59
C ASP A 47 4.03 -9.40 -8.37
N VAL A 48 3.74 -9.04 -7.12
CA VAL A 48 2.51 -8.35 -6.71
C VAL A 48 2.77 -7.26 -5.68
N VAL A 49 1.87 -6.27 -5.64
CA VAL A 49 1.82 -5.24 -4.61
C VAL A 49 0.57 -5.45 -3.76
N ALA A 50 0.73 -5.45 -2.43
CA ALA A 50 -0.36 -5.61 -1.46
C ALA A 50 -0.29 -4.56 -0.35
N THR A 51 -1.10 -4.72 0.70
CA THR A 51 -1.25 -3.70 1.76
C THR A 51 -0.82 -4.16 3.14
N ASP A 52 -1.00 -5.46 3.44
CA ASP A 52 -0.93 -6.00 4.79
C ASP A 52 -1.70 -5.10 5.79
N HIS A 53 -2.95 -4.79 5.43
CA HIS A 53 -3.84 -3.99 6.27
C HIS A 53 -4.10 -4.73 7.59
N ALA A 54 -3.52 -4.21 8.67
CA ALA A 54 -3.51 -4.81 10.01
C ALA A 54 -3.87 -3.76 11.07
N PRO A 55 -5.17 -3.40 11.20
CA PRO A 55 -5.60 -2.26 12.01
C PRO A 55 -5.47 -2.54 13.51
N HIS A 56 -4.99 -1.54 14.25
CA HIS A 56 -4.95 -1.48 15.72
C HIS A 56 -5.48 -0.13 16.19
N THR A 57 -5.95 -0.03 17.42
CA THR A 57 -6.36 1.26 18.01
C THR A 57 -5.16 2.17 18.20
N LEU A 58 -5.37 3.49 18.20
CA LEU A 58 -4.30 4.45 18.54
C LEU A 58 -3.74 4.18 19.95
N GLN A 59 -4.60 3.79 20.89
CA GLN A 59 -4.19 3.46 22.26
C GLN A 59 -3.16 2.33 22.30
N GLU A 60 -3.41 1.22 21.58
CA GLU A 60 -2.44 0.12 21.49
C GLU A 60 -1.14 0.60 20.81
N LYS A 61 -1.24 1.42 19.77
CA LYS A 61 -0.08 1.95 19.04
C LYS A 61 0.73 2.95 19.88
N SER A 62 0.14 3.60 20.88
CA SER A 62 0.84 4.53 21.78
C SER A 62 1.71 3.84 22.85
N ASN A 63 1.64 2.52 22.97
CA ASN A 63 2.47 1.77 23.91
C ASN A 63 3.97 1.83 23.56
N PRO A 64 4.89 1.61 24.53
CA PRO A 64 6.31 1.43 24.27
C PRO A 64 6.60 0.32 23.25
N TYR A 65 7.75 0.37 22.57
CA TYR A 65 8.06 -0.47 21.41
C TYR A 65 7.78 -1.98 21.59
N PHE A 66 8.19 -2.58 22.71
CA PHE A 66 8.01 -4.01 22.98
C PHE A 66 6.55 -4.42 23.23
N SER A 67 5.70 -3.47 23.61
CA SER A 67 4.26 -3.65 23.88
C SER A 67 3.35 -3.02 22.82
N CYS A 68 3.94 -2.31 21.85
CA CYS A 68 3.23 -1.73 20.72
C CYS A 68 3.04 -2.79 19.64
N PRO A 69 1.82 -3.07 19.15
CA PRO A 69 1.63 -4.02 18.08
C PRO A 69 2.23 -3.51 16.76
N SER A 70 2.74 -4.44 15.96
CA SER A 70 3.15 -4.15 14.58
C SER A 70 1.94 -4.25 13.66
N GLY A 71 1.80 -3.32 12.72
CA GLY A 71 0.67 -3.22 11.82
C GLY A 71 -0.04 -1.87 11.90
N GLY A 72 -0.75 -1.55 10.84
CA GLY A 72 -1.60 -0.38 10.73
C GLY A 72 -2.54 -0.50 9.52
N PRO A 73 -3.48 0.44 9.37
CA PRO A 73 -4.44 0.37 8.30
C PRO A 73 -3.92 1.03 7.01
N LEU A 74 -4.08 0.35 5.85
CA LEU A 74 -3.63 0.92 4.57
C LEU A 74 -4.57 0.74 3.35
N VAL A 75 -5.52 -0.20 3.37
CA VAL A 75 -6.32 -0.58 2.19
C VAL A 75 -7.11 0.56 1.52
N GLN A 76 -7.60 1.55 2.27
CA GLN A 76 -8.35 2.69 1.72
C GLN A 76 -7.46 3.60 0.86
N HIS A 77 -6.18 3.73 1.23
CA HIS A 77 -5.26 4.74 0.68
C HIS A 77 -4.16 4.13 -0.20
N SER A 78 -4.07 2.80 -0.26
CA SER A 78 -2.98 2.11 -0.96
C SER A 78 -2.94 2.42 -2.46
N LEU A 79 -4.09 2.45 -3.13
CA LEU A 79 -4.16 2.76 -4.56
C LEU A 79 -3.79 4.23 -4.82
N SER A 80 -4.29 5.16 -3.99
CA SER A 80 -3.92 6.58 -4.08
C SER A 80 -2.42 6.79 -3.91
N ALA A 81 -1.78 6.12 -2.95
CA ALA A 81 -0.32 6.19 -2.76
C ALA A 81 0.46 5.64 -3.98
N MET A 82 0.00 4.53 -4.56
CA MET A 82 0.62 3.97 -5.76
C MET A 82 0.47 4.89 -6.98
N LEU A 83 -0.69 5.53 -7.15
CA LEU A 83 -0.92 6.50 -8.23
C LEU A 83 -0.15 7.81 -8.01
N GLU A 84 0.07 8.22 -6.76
CA GLU A 84 0.95 9.34 -6.44
C GLU A 84 2.40 9.03 -6.82
N MET A 85 2.86 7.79 -6.58
CA MET A 85 4.16 7.33 -7.09
C MET A 85 4.23 7.29 -8.63
N VAL A 86 3.10 7.10 -9.33
CA VAL A 86 3.04 7.30 -10.80
C VAL A 86 3.24 8.77 -11.16
N LYS A 87 2.54 9.70 -10.49
CA LYS A 87 2.72 11.15 -10.71
C LYS A 87 4.16 11.61 -10.46
N GLN A 88 4.85 11.00 -9.51
CA GLN A 88 6.27 11.24 -9.21
C GLN A 88 7.25 10.55 -10.18
N GLY A 89 6.76 9.92 -11.24
CA GLY A 89 7.58 9.20 -12.22
C GLY A 89 8.24 7.92 -11.69
N LYS A 90 7.78 7.40 -10.53
CA LYS A 90 8.31 6.15 -9.97
C LYS A 90 7.72 4.95 -10.69
N PHE A 91 6.45 4.94 -11.06
CA PHE A 91 5.82 3.81 -11.77
C PHE A 91 5.01 4.29 -12.98
N SER A 92 4.60 3.36 -13.85
CA SER A 92 3.58 3.62 -14.86
C SER A 92 2.21 3.18 -14.35
N ARG A 93 1.12 3.69 -14.96
CA ARG A 93 -0.25 3.29 -14.59
C ARG A 93 -0.50 1.80 -14.84
N GLU A 94 0.02 1.31 -15.97
CA GLU A 94 -0.08 -0.08 -16.40
C GLU A 94 0.63 -1.00 -15.40
N MET A 95 1.78 -0.59 -14.87
CA MET A 95 2.47 -1.35 -13.82
C MET A 95 1.65 -1.43 -12.53
N VAL A 96 1.02 -0.33 -12.10
CA VAL A 96 0.15 -0.34 -10.91
C VAL A 96 -1.02 -1.30 -11.12
N VAL A 97 -1.69 -1.24 -12.28
CA VAL A 97 -2.80 -2.15 -12.63
C VAL A 97 -2.33 -3.60 -12.71
N ASP A 98 -1.19 -3.88 -13.34
CA ASP A 98 -0.65 -5.24 -13.41
C ASP A 98 -0.35 -5.78 -12.00
N LYS A 99 0.39 -5.02 -11.19
CA LYS A 99 0.87 -5.49 -9.88
C LYS A 99 -0.21 -5.57 -8.80
N MET A 100 -1.28 -4.80 -8.91
CA MET A 100 -2.38 -4.79 -7.93
C MET A 100 -3.65 -5.52 -8.40
N CYS A 101 -3.79 -5.85 -9.69
CA CYS A 101 -4.98 -6.52 -10.23
C CYS A 101 -4.65 -7.77 -11.05
N HIS A 102 -3.90 -7.62 -12.15
CA HIS A 102 -3.65 -8.72 -13.10
C HIS A 102 -2.78 -9.83 -12.48
N ALA A 103 -1.66 -9.45 -11.86
CA ALA A 103 -0.71 -10.38 -11.28
C ALA A 103 -1.30 -11.17 -10.11
N PRO A 104 -2.01 -10.57 -9.12
CA PRO A 104 -2.71 -11.34 -8.10
C PRO A 104 -3.73 -12.33 -8.72
N ALA A 105 -4.52 -11.89 -9.71
CA ALA A 105 -5.49 -12.77 -10.35
C ALA A 105 -4.82 -13.96 -11.06
N ARG A 106 -3.72 -13.75 -11.79
CA ARG A 106 -2.96 -14.83 -12.44
C ARG A 106 -2.35 -15.81 -11.43
N ILE A 107 -1.68 -15.29 -10.40
CA ILE A 107 -0.90 -16.11 -9.46
C ILE A 107 -1.81 -16.99 -8.61
N PHE A 108 -2.94 -16.44 -8.17
CA PHE A 108 -3.90 -17.17 -7.34
C PHE A 108 -5.01 -17.86 -8.14
N GLY A 109 -4.95 -17.83 -9.47
CA GLY A 109 -5.94 -18.48 -10.33
C GLY A 109 -7.36 -17.95 -10.13
N LEU A 110 -7.51 -16.64 -9.89
CA LEU A 110 -8.83 -16.05 -9.69
C LEU A 110 -9.62 -16.05 -11.00
N GLU A 111 -10.68 -16.85 -11.05
CA GLU A 111 -11.50 -16.95 -12.24
C GLU A 111 -12.23 -15.64 -12.51
N ARG A 112 -12.13 -15.16 -13.77
CA ARG A 112 -12.95 -14.06 -14.29
C ARG A 112 -12.84 -12.75 -13.49
N ARG A 113 -11.68 -12.48 -12.87
CA ARG A 113 -11.38 -11.26 -12.10
C ARG A 113 -10.03 -10.65 -12.48
N GLY A 114 -9.80 -9.42 -12.02
CA GLY A 114 -8.54 -8.71 -12.20
C GLY A 114 -8.32 -8.12 -13.59
N TYR A 115 -9.23 -8.31 -14.55
CA TYR A 115 -9.16 -7.77 -15.91
C TYR A 115 -10.49 -7.16 -16.32
N LEU A 116 -10.46 -6.09 -17.11
CA LEU A 116 -11.64 -5.56 -17.81
C LEU A 116 -11.79 -6.29 -19.15
N ARG A 117 -12.61 -7.36 -19.15
CA ARG A 117 -12.86 -8.23 -20.31
C ARG A 117 -14.33 -8.63 -20.34
N GLU A 118 -14.85 -8.91 -21.53
CA GLU A 118 -16.17 -9.51 -21.67
C GLU A 118 -16.25 -10.82 -20.88
N ASN A 119 -17.42 -11.08 -20.27
CA ASN A 119 -17.70 -12.24 -19.43
C ASN A 119 -16.92 -12.32 -18.10
N TYR A 120 -16.20 -11.26 -17.70
CA TYR A 120 -15.59 -11.15 -16.36
C TYR A 120 -16.55 -10.47 -15.37
N HIS A 121 -16.29 -10.61 -14.07
CA HIS A 121 -17.00 -9.83 -13.06
C HIS A 121 -16.76 -8.33 -13.27
N ALA A 122 -17.81 -7.53 -13.08
CA ALA A 122 -17.77 -6.07 -13.21
C ALA A 122 -17.10 -5.37 -12.01
N ASP A 123 -15.96 -5.90 -11.56
CA ASP A 123 -15.16 -5.30 -10.49
C ASP A 123 -14.32 -4.15 -11.07
N MET A 124 -14.74 -2.92 -10.84
CA MET A 124 -14.07 -1.74 -11.38
C MET A 124 -14.02 -0.59 -10.39
N VAL A 125 -12.98 0.22 -10.51
CA VAL A 125 -12.82 1.46 -9.77
C VAL A 125 -12.59 2.59 -10.77
N LEU A 126 -13.34 3.69 -10.62
CA LEU A 126 -13.14 4.92 -11.38
C LEU A 126 -12.40 5.92 -10.49
N ILE A 127 -11.36 6.53 -11.04
CA ILE A 127 -10.49 7.45 -10.30
C ILE A 127 -10.35 8.72 -11.13
N ASP A 128 -10.59 9.86 -10.49
CA ASP A 128 -10.25 11.17 -11.04
C ASP A 128 -8.76 11.46 -10.77
N PRO A 129 -7.90 11.52 -11.81
CA PRO A 129 -6.47 11.76 -11.63
C PRO A 129 -6.15 13.20 -11.22
N GLU A 130 -7.06 14.16 -11.44
CA GLU A 130 -6.86 15.59 -11.16
C GLU A 130 -7.44 16.00 -9.79
N ALA A 131 -8.31 15.18 -9.22
CA ALA A 131 -8.84 15.40 -7.88
C ALA A 131 -7.71 15.35 -6.83
N SER A 132 -7.66 16.40 -6.00
CA SER A 132 -6.77 16.49 -4.84
C SER A 132 -7.59 16.52 -3.56
N TRP A 133 -7.13 15.78 -2.55
CA TRP A 133 -7.77 15.71 -1.25
C TRP A 133 -6.75 15.35 -0.18
N LYS A 134 -7.09 15.63 1.07
CA LYS A 134 -6.24 15.34 2.23
C LYS A 134 -6.86 14.23 3.06
N VAL A 135 -6.06 13.26 3.51
CA VAL A 135 -6.49 12.29 4.51
C VAL A 135 -6.72 13.02 5.83
N THR A 136 -7.94 12.94 6.37
CA THR A 136 -8.33 13.54 7.64
C THR A 136 -9.11 12.53 8.49
N PRO A 137 -9.23 12.72 9.81
CA PRO A 137 -10.04 11.84 10.65
C PRO A 137 -11.48 11.65 10.14
N GLU A 138 -12.06 12.68 9.54
CA GLU A 138 -13.46 12.69 9.08
C GLU A 138 -13.70 11.83 7.83
N ASN A 139 -12.66 11.57 7.02
CA ASN A 139 -12.77 10.76 5.81
C ASN A 139 -12.13 9.36 5.93
N ILE A 140 -11.65 9.00 7.12
CA ILE A 140 -11.15 7.66 7.40
C ILE A 140 -12.33 6.70 7.62
N LEU A 141 -12.36 5.62 6.84
CA LEU A 141 -13.41 4.58 6.92
C LEU A 141 -13.03 3.41 7.82
N TYR A 142 -11.80 3.38 8.33
CA TYR A 142 -11.34 2.33 9.21
C TYR A 142 -11.98 2.44 10.59
N LYS A 143 -12.39 1.30 11.17
CA LYS A 143 -12.88 1.23 12.56
C LYS A 143 -11.87 1.77 13.58
N CYS A 144 -10.56 1.64 13.31
CA CYS A 144 -9.52 2.14 14.20
C CYS A 144 -9.38 3.68 14.18
N GLY A 145 -9.97 4.38 13.21
CA GLY A 145 -10.07 5.85 13.21
C GLY A 145 -8.78 6.62 12.92
N TRP A 146 -7.75 5.97 12.36
CA TRP A 146 -6.49 6.65 11.99
C TRP A 146 -5.89 6.04 10.72
N SER A 147 -5.01 6.77 10.04
CA SER A 147 -4.16 6.32 8.93
C SER A 147 -2.74 6.82 9.19
N PRO A 148 -1.67 6.04 8.90
CA PRO A 148 -0.30 6.53 9.02
C PRO A 148 -0.06 7.77 8.16
#